data_AF-A0A3D4S919-F1
#
_entry.id   AF-A0A3D4S919-F1
#
_cell.length_a   1.000
_cell.length_b   1.000
_cell.length_c   1.000
_cell.angle_alpha   90.00
_cell.angle_beta   90.00
_cell.angle_gamma   90.00
#
_symmetry.space_group_name_H-M   'P 1'
#
loop_
_entity.id
_entity.type
_entity.pdbx_description
1 polymer ?
#
loop_
_entity_poly.entity_id
_entity_poly.type
_entity_poly.pdbx_seq_one_letter_code
_entity_poly.pdbx_strand_id
1 'polypeptide(L)'
;MTKIDELTEKYRQKLVKKNRGNKFLYFFLQILTALVAIASLVTYLINREGGETTANQIFMCVMALLCLNIPVFLEKKFKLYVPNYITITLYVFIFAHFVLGEVYRAYDNLALFDKILHTTSGVIMSFIGFSFVFMLNKTNPDKVNLSPFFIVLFTFCFTMTTEYVWEIFEYSADRIFDANMQRWKDGVVEVLENGNVISSVPYGSGLKDTMGDMMVNVVGCLGVCTYAFIGMKLKPDWFDGKLVMTASQIDEQAKLMAAAELAAEDSHGCADETAADYALDETAEYSEAATAAPEAEATEAATATAEAAAESTISPADCADETDAR
;
A
#
# COMPACT_ATOMS: atom_id res chain seq x y z
N MET A 1 -24.69 -20.46 20.01
CA MET A 1 -23.41 -20.08 19.40
C MET A 1 -22.39 -20.11 20.53
N THR A 2 -21.14 -20.54 20.30
CA THR A 2 -20.11 -20.54 21.36
C THR A 2 -19.40 -19.19 21.40
N LYS A 3 -18.74 -18.86 22.53
CA LYS A 3 -17.96 -17.62 22.66
C LYS A 3 -16.89 -17.49 21.55
N ILE A 4 -16.27 -18.59 21.14
CA ILE A 4 -15.31 -18.62 20.02
C ILE A 4 -15.98 -18.40 18.65
N ASP A 5 -17.21 -18.89 18.42
CA ASP A 5 -17.96 -18.61 17.19
C ASP A 5 -18.30 -17.11 17.07
N GLU A 6 -18.75 -16.50 18.18
CA GLU A 6 -19.13 -15.09 18.23
C GLU A 6 -17.93 -14.17 18.03
N LEU A 7 -16.79 -14.50 18.67
CA LEU A 7 -15.52 -13.81 18.46
C LEU A 7 -14.99 -14.03 17.03
N THR A 8 -15.11 -15.23 16.46
CA THR A 8 -14.73 -15.51 15.06
C THR A 8 -15.54 -14.65 14.10
N GLU A 9 -16.85 -14.52 14.29
CA GLU A 9 -17.70 -13.69 13.43
C GLU A 9 -17.42 -12.19 13.62
N LYS A 10 -17.18 -11.73 14.86
CA LYS A 10 -16.67 -10.38 15.18
C LYS A 10 -15.38 -10.07 14.41
N TYR A 11 -14.41 -11.00 14.37
CA TYR A 11 -13.16 -10.81 13.62
C TYR A 11 -13.34 -10.93 12.10
N ARG A 12 -14.16 -11.87 11.60
CA ARG A 12 -14.53 -11.95 10.17
C ARG A 12 -15.09 -10.61 9.70
N GLN A 13 -16.08 -10.07 10.41
CA GLN A 13 -16.72 -8.79 10.09
C GLN A 13 -15.74 -7.62 10.18
N LYS A 14 -14.80 -7.63 11.14
CA LYS A 14 -13.72 -6.64 11.25
C LYS A 14 -12.77 -6.68 10.06
N LEU A 15 -12.37 -7.86 9.60
CA LEU A 15 -11.47 -8.06 8.46
C LEU A 15 -12.12 -7.63 7.14
N VAL A 16 -13.35 -8.04 6.86
CA VAL A 16 -14.06 -7.69 5.60
C VAL A 16 -14.62 -6.26 5.58
N LYS A 17 -14.39 -5.44 6.62
CA LYS A 17 -15.04 -4.14 6.82
C LYS A 17 -14.58 -3.10 5.79
N LYS A 18 -15.28 -3.05 4.66
CA LYS A 18 -15.15 -1.93 3.70
C LYS A 18 -15.59 -0.61 4.34
N ASN A 19 -14.77 0.42 4.20
CA ASN A 19 -15.11 1.78 4.60
C ASN A 19 -16.26 2.31 3.71
N ARG A 20 -17.21 3.08 4.29
CA ARG A 20 -18.26 3.77 3.52
C ARG A 20 -17.64 4.74 2.49
N GLY A 21 -16.51 5.35 2.84
CA GLY A 21 -15.74 6.23 1.95
C GLY A 21 -15.33 5.54 0.64
N ASN A 22 -14.97 4.26 0.66
CA ASN A 22 -14.63 3.51 -0.56
C ASN A 22 -15.83 3.35 -1.51
N LYS A 23 -17.04 3.15 -0.96
CA LYS A 23 -18.28 3.07 -1.76
C LYS A 23 -18.66 4.44 -2.31
N PHE A 24 -18.53 5.50 -1.51
CA PHE A 24 -18.75 6.87 -1.96
C PHE A 24 -17.77 7.25 -3.08
N LEU A 25 -16.47 7.05 -2.89
CA LEU A 25 -15.42 7.36 -3.87
C LEU A 25 -15.64 6.61 -5.20
N TYR A 26 -15.98 5.31 -5.13
CA TYR A 26 -16.31 4.50 -6.30
C TYR A 26 -17.44 5.12 -7.14
N PHE A 27 -18.59 5.40 -6.52
CA PHE A 27 -19.73 5.99 -7.25
C PHE A 27 -19.46 7.43 -7.69
N PHE A 28 -18.77 8.22 -6.86
CA PHE A 28 -18.37 9.59 -7.19
C PHE A 28 -17.49 9.64 -8.44
N LEU A 29 -16.44 8.83 -8.52
CA LEU A 29 -15.54 8.80 -9.67
C LEU A 29 -16.22 8.23 -10.93
N GLN A 30 -17.11 7.24 -10.80
CA GLN A 30 -17.91 6.77 -11.93
C GLN A 30 -18.88 7.84 -12.46
N ILE A 31 -19.60 8.53 -11.58
CA ILE A 31 -20.50 9.63 -11.96
C ILE A 31 -19.70 10.78 -12.59
N LEU A 32 -18.58 11.17 -11.99
CA LEU A 32 -17.70 12.22 -12.52
C LEU A 32 -17.16 11.86 -13.91
N THR A 33 -16.68 10.63 -14.11
CA THR A 33 -16.19 10.14 -15.41
C THR A 33 -17.30 10.14 -16.47
N ALA A 34 -18.51 9.71 -16.11
CA ALA A 34 -19.67 9.76 -17.00
C ALA A 34 -20.08 11.19 -17.35
N LEU A 35 -20.03 12.13 -16.39
CA LEU A 35 -20.29 13.55 -16.63
C LEU A 35 -19.24 14.19 -17.53
N VAL A 36 -17.96 13.79 -17.43
CA VAL A 36 -16.89 14.23 -18.35
C VAL A 36 -17.17 13.74 -19.78
N ALA A 37 -17.51 12.46 -19.96
CA ALA A 37 -17.87 11.93 -21.29
C ALA A 37 -19.08 12.65 -21.91
N ILE A 38 -20.10 12.97 -21.09
CA ILE A 38 -21.26 13.76 -21.52
C ILE A 38 -20.86 15.19 -21.87
N ALA A 39 -19.97 15.82 -21.09
CA ALA A 39 -19.48 17.17 -21.36
C ALA A 39 -18.72 17.24 -22.69
N SER A 40 -17.79 16.32 -22.97
CA SER A 40 -17.12 16.22 -24.26
C SER A 40 -18.11 16.08 -25.42
N LEU A 41 -19.11 15.19 -25.29
CA LEU A 41 -20.14 15.01 -26.31
C LEU A 41 -21.00 16.28 -26.52
N VAL A 42 -21.38 16.97 -25.45
CA VAL A 42 -22.14 18.23 -25.53
C VAL A 42 -21.31 19.34 -26.19
N THR A 43 -20.02 19.47 -25.84
CA THR A 43 -19.11 20.42 -26.47
C THR A 43 -19.00 20.17 -27.98
N TYR A 44 -18.86 18.91 -28.41
CA TYR A 44 -18.88 18.55 -29.83
C TYR A 44 -20.22 18.87 -30.51
N LEU A 45 -21.35 18.59 -29.87
CA LEU A 45 -22.69 18.86 -30.43
C LEU A 45 -23.02 20.36 -30.56
N ILE A 46 -22.39 21.21 -29.74
CA ILE A 46 -22.49 22.68 -29.83
C ILE A 46 -21.51 23.21 -30.89
N ASN A 47 -20.23 22.91 -30.77
CA ASN A 47 -19.17 23.52 -31.59
C ASN A 47 -19.06 22.92 -33.00
N ARG A 48 -19.43 21.63 -33.16
CA ARG A 48 -19.29 20.84 -34.41
C ARG A 48 -17.86 20.64 -34.92
N GLU A 49 -16.88 20.86 -34.06
CA GLU A 49 -15.45 20.70 -34.30
C GLU A 49 -14.84 19.70 -33.30
N GLY A 50 -13.67 19.13 -33.61
CA GLY A 50 -12.95 18.24 -32.68
C GLY A 50 -13.57 16.86 -32.49
N GLY A 51 -14.17 16.28 -33.54
CA GLY A 51 -14.83 14.97 -33.48
C GLY A 51 -13.91 13.82 -33.09
N GLU A 52 -12.68 13.79 -33.62
CA GLU A 52 -11.66 12.76 -33.29
C GLU A 52 -11.21 12.87 -31.83
N THR A 53 -10.89 14.08 -31.37
CA THR A 53 -10.58 14.38 -29.96
C THR A 53 -11.70 13.93 -29.04
N THR A 54 -12.96 14.20 -29.42
CA THR A 54 -14.15 13.82 -28.65
C THR A 54 -14.32 12.29 -28.62
N ALA A 55 -14.09 11.60 -29.74
CA ALA A 55 -14.13 10.15 -29.81
C ALA A 55 -13.05 9.50 -28.91
N ASN A 56 -11.82 10.02 -28.93
CA ASN A 56 -10.76 9.59 -28.02
C ASN A 56 -11.14 9.85 -26.55
N GLN A 57 -11.61 11.06 -26.19
CA GLN A 57 -12.01 11.37 -24.82
C GLN A 57 -13.13 10.45 -24.31
N ILE A 58 -14.14 10.16 -25.14
CA ILE A 58 -15.21 9.21 -24.80
C ILE A 58 -14.66 7.79 -24.65
N PHE A 59 -13.75 7.34 -25.52
CA PHE A 59 -13.10 6.04 -25.41
C PHE A 59 -12.30 5.91 -24.10
N MET A 60 -11.53 6.94 -23.71
CA MET A 60 -10.78 6.94 -22.45
C MET A 60 -11.71 6.98 -21.24
N CYS A 61 -12.82 7.72 -21.27
CA CYS A 61 -13.85 7.64 -20.24
C CYS A 61 -14.52 6.26 -20.15
N VAL A 62 -14.75 5.57 -21.28
CA VAL A 62 -15.27 4.19 -21.27
C VAL A 62 -14.24 3.23 -20.66
N MET A 63 -12.95 3.36 -21.01
CA MET A 63 -11.89 2.55 -20.42
C MET A 63 -11.74 2.80 -18.92
N ALA A 64 -11.79 4.06 -18.48
CA ALA A 64 -11.83 4.45 -17.07
C ALA A 64 -12.99 3.78 -16.32
N LEU A 65 -14.20 3.79 -16.88
CA LEU A 65 -15.37 3.15 -16.27
C LEU A 65 -15.22 1.63 -16.18
N LEU A 66 -14.63 0.97 -17.20
CA LEU A 66 -14.32 -0.46 -17.16
C LEU A 66 -13.26 -0.76 -16.08
N CYS A 67 -12.15 -0.02 -16.07
CA CYS A 67 -11.06 -0.20 -15.10
C CYS A 67 -11.49 0.09 -13.66
N LEU A 68 -12.33 1.12 -13.42
CA LEU A 68 -12.90 1.40 -12.09
C LEU A 68 -13.75 0.24 -11.53
N ASN A 69 -14.22 -0.68 -12.37
CA ASN A 69 -14.90 -1.89 -11.91
C ASN A 69 -13.95 -3.02 -11.50
N ILE A 70 -12.64 -2.96 -11.79
CA ILE A 70 -11.68 -4.06 -11.53
C ILE A 70 -11.68 -4.52 -10.07
N PRO A 71 -11.57 -3.65 -9.03
CA PRO A 71 -11.60 -4.11 -7.63
C PRO A 71 -12.91 -4.82 -7.27
N VAL A 72 -14.05 -4.29 -7.73
CA VAL A 72 -15.38 -4.87 -7.51
C VAL A 72 -15.56 -6.21 -8.24
N PHE A 73 -14.98 -6.34 -9.43
CA PHE A 73 -14.93 -7.58 -10.19
C PHE A 73 -14.07 -8.62 -9.50
N LEU A 74 -12.86 -8.27 -9.06
CA LEU A 74 -11.95 -9.18 -8.34
C LEU A 74 -12.61 -9.74 -7.07
N GLU A 75 -13.24 -8.87 -6.27
CA GLU A 75 -13.94 -9.27 -5.05
C GLU A 75 -15.12 -10.22 -5.33
N LYS A 76 -15.99 -9.88 -6.29
CA LYS A 76 -17.20 -10.67 -6.60
C LYS A 76 -16.89 -11.98 -7.35
N LYS A 77 -15.94 -11.96 -8.30
CA LYS A 77 -15.68 -13.08 -9.21
C LYS A 77 -14.73 -14.12 -8.62
N PHE A 78 -13.66 -13.67 -7.95
CA PHE A 78 -12.63 -14.55 -7.40
C PHE A 78 -12.73 -14.76 -5.89
N LYS A 79 -13.71 -14.14 -5.21
CA LYS A 79 -13.91 -14.20 -3.75
C LYS A 79 -12.67 -13.76 -2.96
N LEU A 80 -11.95 -12.79 -3.53
CA LEU A 80 -10.85 -12.09 -2.88
C LEU A 80 -11.40 -10.96 -2.01
N TYR A 81 -10.66 -10.56 -0.99
CA TYR A 81 -10.85 -9.30 -0.27
C TYR A 81 -9.66 -8.39 -0.56
N VAL A 82 -9.92 -7.25 -1.20
CA VAL A 82 -8.91 -6.21 -1.40
C VAL A 82 -8.94 -5.25 -0.21
N PRO A 83 -7.80 -4.94 0.45
CA PRO A 83 -7.74 -3.94 1.51
C PRO A 83 -8.29 -2.57 1.08
N ASN A 84 -8.87 -1.83 2.05
CA ASN A 84 -9.46 -0.50 1.77
C ASN A 84 -8.48 0.49 1.13
N TYR A 85 -7.19 0.45 1.51
CA TYR A 85 -6.18 1.35 0.95
C TYR A 85 -5.85 1.02 -0.51
N ILE A 86 -5.54 -0.24 -0.84
CA ILE A 86 -5.31 -0.70 -2.23
C ILE A 86 -6.52 -0.35 -3.11
N THR A 87 -7.74 -0.52 -2.59
CA THR A 87 -8.98 -0.15 -3.29
C THR A 87 -9.04 1.36 -3.61
N ILE A 88 -8.68 2.24 -2.66
CA ILE A 88 -8.66 3.70 -2.87
C ILE A 88 -7.56 4.07 -3.86
N THR A 89 -6.34 3.57 -3.67
CA THR A 89 -5.19 3.86 -4.53
C THR A 89 -5.47 3.46 -5.97
N LEU A 90 -6.06 2.28 -6.21
CA LEU A 90 -6.48 1.86 -7.56
C LEU A 90 -7.51 2.82 -8.17
N TYR A 91 -8.56 3.22 -7.44
CA TYR A 91 -9.56 4.13 -8.00
C TYR A 91 -8.98 5.51 -8.33
N VAL A 92 -8.11 6.06 -7.48
CA VAL A 92 -7.43 7.34 -7.72
C VAL A 92 -6.45 7.23 -8.88
N PHE A 93 -5.66 6.15 -8.95
CA PHE A 93 -4.73 5.89 -10.05
C PHE A 93 -5.44 5.77 -11.40
N ILE A 94 -6.51 4.98 -11.48
CA ILE A 94 -7.28 4.76 -12.72
C ILE A 94 -7.94 6.07 -13.20
N PHE A 95 -8.50 6.86 -12.28
CA PHE A 95 -9.07 8.17 -12.63
C PHE A 95 -7.99 9.17 -13.05
N ALA A 96 -6.83 9.16 -12.38
CA ALA A 96 -5.70 10.00 -12.77
C ALA A 96 -5.22 9.63 -14.18
N HIS A 97 -4.89 8.36 -14.45
CA HIS A 97 -4.40 7.89 -15.74
C HIS A 97 -5.35 8.23 -16.90
N PHE A 98 -6.60 7.77 -16.87
CA PHE A 98 -7.51 7.93 -18.01
C PHE A 98 -8.19 9.30 -18.09
N VAL A 99 -8.55 9.93 -16.96
CA VAL A 99 -9.35 11.17 -16.99
C VAL A 99 -8.47 12.40 -16.86
N LEU A 100 -7.56 12.45 -15.89
CA LEU A 100 -6.64 13.60 -15.77
C LEU A 100 -5.55 13.56 -16.84
N GLY A 101 -4.91 12.41 -17.03
CA GLY A 101 -3.85 12.14 -17.99
C GLY A 101 -4.31 12.34 -19.43
N GLU A 102 -5.17 11.46 -19.94
CA GLU A 102 -5.60 11.51 -21.34
C GLU A 102 -6.63 12.62 -21.60
N VAL A 103 -7.80 12.59 -20.95
CA VAL A 103 -8.92 13.49 -21.30
C VAL A 103 -8.60 14.96 -21.02
N TYR A 104 -7.96 15.26 -19.88
CA TYR A 104 -7.51 16.61 -19.52
C TYR A 104 -6.04 16.90 -19.86
N ARG A 105 -5.35 16.01 -20.60
CA ARG A 105 -3.99 16.23 -21.15
C ARG A 105 -2.94 16.53 -20.07
N ALA A 106 -3.07 15.95 -18.86
CA ALA A 106 -2.13 16.18 -17.77
C ALA A 106 -0.72 15.62 -18.06
N TYR A 107 -0.61 14.55 -18.86
CA TYR A 107 0.69 14.03 -19.31
C TYR A 107 1.52 15.08 -20.06
N ASP A 108 0.86 15.85 -20.93
CA ASP A 108 1.52 16.83 -21.80
C ASP A 108 1.82 18.15 -21.08
N ASN A 109 1.08 18.45 -20.01
CA ASN A 109 1.14 19.74 -19.30
C ASN A 109 1.87 19.69 -17.94
N LEU A 110 2.06 18.50 -17.34
CA LEU A 110 2.67 18.34 -16.01
C LEU A 110 3.88 17.39 -16.09
N ALA A 111 5.08 17.95 -16.24
CA ALA A 111 6.33 17.24 -16.53
C ALA A 111 6.78 16.10 -15.56
N LEU A 112 6.08 15.90 -14.43
CA LEU A 112 6.31 14.77 -13.51
C LEU A 112 5.08 13.88 -13.31
N PHE A 113 3.89 14.27 -13.81
CA PHE A 113 2.63 13.55 -13.59
C PHE A 113 2.72 12.09 -14.03
N ASP A 114 3.28 11.91 -15.22
CA ASP A 114 3.54 10.63 -15.87
C ASP A 114 4.43 9.71 -15.01
N LYS A 115 5.64 10.16 -14.70
CA LYS A 115 6.60 9.38 -13.91
C LYS A 115 6.14 9.19 -12.45
N ILE A 116 5.26 10.04 -11.93
CA ILE A 116 4.55 9.82 -10.66
C ILE A 116 3.54 8.66 -10.79
N LEU A 117 2.81 8.54 -11.90
CA LEU A 117 1.94 7.39 -12.16
C LEU A 117 2.77 6.11 -12.31
N HIS A 118 3.85 6.07 -13.08
CA HIS A 118 4.71 4.87 -13.17
C HIS A 118 5.42 4.53 -11.85
N THR A 119 5.79 5.51 -11.02
CA THR A 119 6.21 5.21 -9.63
C THR A 119 5.08 4.55 -8.83
N THR A 120 3.83 4.95 -9.09
CA THR A 120 2.64 4.46 -8.37
C THR A 120 2.18 3.09 -8.87
N SER A 121 2.28 2.76 -10.16
CA SER A 121 1.99 1.41 -10.68
C SER A 121 2.95 0.40 -10.07
N GLY A 122 4.26 0.67 -10.07
CA GLY A 122 5.27 -0.16 -9.42
C GLY A 122 4.99 -0.41 -7.93
N VAL A 123 4.48 0.58 -7.20
CA VAL A 123 4.00 0.41 -5.81
C VAL A 123 2.76 -0.48 -5.73
N ILE A 124 1.73 -0.21 -6.54
CA ILE A 124 0.46 -0.98 -6.58
C ILE A 124 0.74 -2.45 -6.93
N MET A 125 1.47 -2.69 -8.01
CA MET A 125 1.77 -4.01 -8.53
C MET A 125 2.69 -4.79 -7.59
N SER A 126 3.58 -4.12 -6.84
CA SER A 126 4.33 -4.75 -5.74
C SER A 126 3.42 -5.18 -4.60
N PHE A 127 2.45 -4.38 -4.17
CA PHE A 127 1.49 -4.81 -3.14
C PHE A 127 0.61 -5.98 -3.62
N ILE A 128 0.27 -6.04 -4.90
CA ILE A 128 -0.47 -7.17 -5.51
C ILE A 128 0.40 -8.43 -5.56
N GLY A 129 1.63 -8.33 -6.08
CA GLY A 129 2.58 -9.45 -6.17
C GLY A 129 2.96 -10.01 -4.80
N PHE A 130 3.24 -9.13 -3.83
CA PHE A 130 3.50 -9.50 -2.45
C PHE A 130 2.29 -10.19 -1.81
N SER A 131 1.07 -9.66 -2.00
CA SER A 131 -0.15 -10.32 -1.54
C SER A 131 -0.31 -11.72 -2.15
N PHE A 132 -0.02 -11.89 -3.44
CA PHE A 132 -0.15 -13.16 -4.14
C PHE A 132 0.82 -14.22 -3.62
N VAL A 133 2.12 -13.91 -3.47
CA VAL A 133 3.09 -14.88 -2.94
C VAL A 133 2.89 -15.15 -1.44
N PHE A 134 2.53 -14.14 -0.65
CA PHE A 134 2.22 -14.31 0.78
C PHE A 134 0.96 -15.19 0.97
N MET A 135 -0.06 -15.00 0.12
CA MET A 135 -1.26 -15.84 0.05
C MET A 135 -0.89 -17.29 -0.27
N LEU A 136 -0.05 -17.55 -1.28
CA LEU A 136 0.41 -18.91 -1.61
C LEU A 136 1.19 -19.55 -0.45
N ASN A 137 2.11 -18.81 0.16
CA ASN A 137 2.94 -19.25 1.29
C ASN A 137 2.09 -19.65 2.51
N LYS A 138 1.11 -18.82 2.91
CA LYS A 138 0.22 -19.15 4.04
C LYS A 138 -0.83 -20.23 3.74
N THR A 139 -1.12 -20.57 2.48
CA THR A 139 -2.17 -21.56 2.15
C THR A 139 -1.69 -23.02 2.29
N ASN A 140 -0.38 -23.29 2.25
CA ASN A 140 0.17 -24.64 2.45
C ASN A 140 1.50 -24.58 3.25
N PRO A 141 1.49 -24.19 4.54
CA PRO A 141 2.72 -24.03 5.32
C PRO A 141 3.58 -25.31 5.38
N ASP A 142 2.95 -26.49 5.38
CA ASP A 142 3.62 -27.80 5.39
C ASP A 142 4.34 -28.15 4.07
N LYS A 143 4.09 -27.39 2.99
CA LYS A 143 4.63 -27.66 1.63
C LYS A 143 5.43 -26.50 1.06
N VAL A 144 5.13 -25.26 1.49
CA VAL A 144 5.70 -24.02 0.97
C VAL A 144 6.02 -23.12 2.15
N ASN A 145 7.32 -23.01 2.46
CA ASN A 145 7.84 -22.09 3.47
C ASN A 145 8.99 -21.28 2.85
N LEU A 146 8.62 -20.16 2.21
CA LEU A 146 9.52 -19.25 1.52
C LEU A 146 10.18 -18.30 2.51
N SER A 147 11.50 -18.10 2.35
CA SER A 147 12.20 -17.08 3.14
C SER A 147 11.73 -15.66 2.77
N PRO A 148 11.86 -14.66 3.67
CA PRO A 148 11.54 -13.27 3.37
C PRO A 148 12.26 -12.72 2.13
N PHE A 149 13.44 -13.26 1.80
CA PHE A 149 14.16 -12.91 0.57
C PHE A 149 13.46 -13.44 -0.69
N PHE A 150 13.03 -14.72 -0.71
CA PHE A 150 12.32 -15.28 -1.88
C PHE A 150 10.95 -14.61 -2.11
N ILE A 151 10.24 -14.25 -1.04
CA ILE A 151 8.98 -13.51 -1.11
C ILE A 151 9.20 -12.13 -1.77
N VAL A 152 10.27 -11.42 -1.40
CA VAL A 152 10.61 -10.11 -1.98
C VAL A 152 11.15 -10.23 -3.41
N LEU A 153 11.98 -11.23 -3.70
CA LEU A 153 12.47 -11.51 -5.05
C LEU A 153 11.32 -11.85 -6.01
N PHE A 154 10.35 -12.66 -5.59
CA PHE A 154 9.14 -12.91 -6.36
C PHE A 154 8.37 -11.61 -6.61
N THR A 155 8.16 -10.79 -5.56
CA THR A 155 7.44 -9.52 -5.65
C THR A 155 8.08 -8.58 -6.68
N PHE A 156 9.41 -8.46 -6.65
CA PHE A 156 10.17 -7.68 -7.62
C PHE A 156 9.96 -8.21 -9.05
N CYS A 157 10.24 -9.49 -9.30
CA CYS A 157 10.11 -10.09 -10.63
C CYS A 157 8.67 -10.02 -11.18
N PHE A 158 7.66 -10.23 -10.34
CA PHE A 158 6.24 -10.11 -10.70
C PHE A 158 5.89 -8.68 -11.13
N THR A 159 6.36 -7.68 -10.39
CA THR A 159 6.16 -6.26 -10.71
C THR A 159 6.82 -5.92 -12.03
N MET A 160 8.13 -6.19 -12.17
CA MET A 160 8.89 -5.91 -13.40
C MET A 160 8.31 -6.61 -14.63
N THR A 161 7.79 -7.82 -14.48
CA THR A 161 7.11 -8.54 -15.58
C THR A 161 5.79 -7.85 -15.98
N THR A 162 5.04 -7.31 -15.02
CA THR A 162 3.76 -6.65 -15.31
C THR A 162 3.97 -5.30 -16.00
N GLU A 163 4.89 -4.48 -15.49
CA GLU A 163 5.21 -3.18 -16.09
C GLU A 163 5.84 -3.36 -17.49
N TYR A 164 6.71 -4.36 -17.68
CA TYR A 164 7.21 -4.71 -19.03
C TYR A 164 6.12 -5.13 -20.01
N VAL A 165 5.05 -5.79 -19.55
CA VAL A 165 3.88 -6.10 -20.37
C VAL A 165 3.06 -4.85 -20.70
N TRP A 166 3.09 -3.82 -19.84
CA TRP A 166 2.52 -2.51 -20.15
C TRP A 166 3.31 -1.82 -21.28
N GLU A 167 4.64 -1.76 -21.21
CA GLU A 167 5.49 -1.21 -22.29
C GLU A 167 5.23 -1.90 -23.65
N ILE A 168 5.01 -3.22 -23.65
CA ILE A 168 4.63 -3.97 -24.87
C ILE A 168 3.26 -3.52 -25.38
N PHE A 169 2.29 -3.27 -24.51
CA PHE A 169 0.97 -2.77 -24.89
C PHE A 169 1.05 -1.36 -25.49
N GLU A 170 1.82 -0.45 -24.90
CA GLU A 170 2.03 0.90 -25.42
C GLU A 170 2.70 0.90 -26.79
N TYR A 171 3.81 0.17 -26.95
CA TYR A 171 4.45 -0.04 -28.25
C TYR A 171 3.47 -0.64 -29.27
N SER A 172 2.65 -1.59 -28.86
CA SER A 172 1.64 -2.19 -29.74
C SER A 172 0.58 -1.18 -30.17
N ALA A 173 0.14 -0.29 -29.28
CA ALA A 173 -0.80 0.76 -29.60
C ALA A 173 -0.20 1.78 -30.59
N ASP A 174 1.05 2.20 -30.34
CA ASP A 174 1.78 3.16 -31.18
C ASP A 174 2.06 2.60 -32.58
N ARG A 175 2.31 1.28 -32.70
CA ARG A 175 2.53 0.63 -34.00
C ARG A 175 1.26 0.22 -34.76
N ILE A 176 0.13 -0.02 -34.08
CA ILE A 176 -1.10 -0.56 -34.71
C ILE A 176 -2.16 0.53 -34.92
N PHE A 177 -2.27 1.51 -34.01
CA PHE A 177 -3.31 2.54 -34.03
C PHE A 177 -2.75 3.96 -34.27
N ASP A 178 -1.46 4.09 -34.61
CA ASP A 178 -0.73 5.36 -34.72
C ASP A 178 -0.86 6.24 -33.46
N ALA A 179 -0.88 5.59 -32.30
CA ALA A 179 -0.89 6.27 -31.00
C ALA A 179 0.46 6.94 -30.68
N ASN A 180 0.54 7.51 -29.49
CA ASN A 180 1.73 8.19 -28.96
C ASN A 180 1.83 7.99 -27.44
N MET A 181 1.62 6.74 -27.00
CA MET A 181 1.73 6.35 -25.59
C MET A 181 3.18 6.50 -25.14
N GLN A 182 4.13 5.89 -25.85
CA GLN A 182 5.57 5.99 -25.58
C GLN A 182 6.17 7.35 -26.03
N ARG A 183 5.36 8.41 -26.20
CA ARG A 183 5.80 9.77 -26.57
C ARG A 183 6.77 9.86 -27.76
N TRP A 184 6.71 8.92 -28.70
CA TRP A 184 7.67 8.82 -29.80
C TRP A 184 7.54 9.97 -30.81
N LYS A 185 6.36 10.61 -30.91
CA LYS A 185 6.10 11.78 -31.75
C LYS A 185 6.63 13.09 -31.15
N ASP A 186 6.71 13.18 -29.82
CA ASP A 186 7.10 14.41 -29.10
C ASP A 186 8.54 14.84 -29.41
N GLY A 187 9.41 13.88 -29.73
CA GLY A 187 10.79 14.13 -30.14
C GLY A 187 10.95 14.43 -31.63
N VAL A 188 9.90 14.45 -32.46
CA VAL A 188 10.02 14.55 -33.92
C VAL A 188 10.14 16.00 -34.38
N VAL A 189 11.12 16.26 -35.25
CA VAL A 189 11.37 17.58 -35.86
C VAL A 189 10.99 17.59 -37.34
N GLU A 190 11.31 16.53 -38.06
CA GLU A 190 11.06 16.41 -39.50
C GLU A 190 10.81 14.95 -39.88
N VAL A 191 9.92 14.72 -40.85
CA VAL A 191 9.72 13.42 -41.50
C VAL A 191 10.14 13.56 -42.96
N LEU A 192 11.14 12.78 -43.36
CA LEU A 192 11.75 12.82 -44.69
C LEU A 192 10.88 12.08 -45.71
N GLU A 193 11.04 12.39 -47.00
CA GLU A 193 10.26 11.78 -48.11
C GLU A 193 10.35 10.25 -48.17
N ASN A 194 11.42 9.66 -47.61
CA ASN A 194 11.61 8.21 -47.52
C ASN A 194 10.99 7.56 -46.27
N GLY A 195 10.27 8.31 -45.44
CA GLY A 195 9.66 7.86 -44.19
C GLY A 195 10.59 7.83 -42.97
N ASN A 196 11.88 8.18 -43.13
CA ASN A 196 12.77 8.33 -41.98
C ASN A 196 12.43 9.59 -41.18
N VAL A 197 12.71 9.56 -39.88
CA VAL A 197 12.31 10.61 -38.94
C VAL A 197 13.55 11.23 -38.29
N ILE A 198 13.66 12.56 -38.34
CA ILE A 198 14.68 13.33 -37.61
C ILE A 198 14.11 13.67 -36.24
N SER A 199 14.85 13.32 -35.18
CA SER A 199 14.45 13.60 -33.79
C SER A 199 15.39 14.60 -33.11
N SER A 200 14.83 15.43 -32.24
CA SER A 200 15.56 16.33 -31.34
C SER A 200 16.26 15.60 -30.19
N VAL A 201 15.88 14.35 -29.92
CA VAL A 201 16.44 13.52 -28.84
C VAL A 201 17.31 12.41 -29.46
N PRO A 202 18.58 12.25 -29.06
CA PRO A 202 19.40 11.12 -29.49
C PRO A 202 18.71 9.79 -29.18
N TYR A 203 18.66 8.89 -30.16
CA TYR A 203 17.95 7.60 -30.10
C TYR A 203 16.41 7.68 -29.98
N GLY A 204 15.82 8.88 -30.14
CA GLY A 204 14.38 9.11 -30.14
C GLY A 204 13.78 9.30 -28.74
N SER A 205 12.67 10.03 -28.66
CA SER A 205 11.98 10.30 -27.38
C SER A 205 11.43 9.04 -26.73
N GLY A 206 10.87 8.09 -27.49
CA GLY A 206 10.22 6.91 -26.89
C GLY A 206 11.16 5.89 -26.27
N LEU A 207 12.43 5.82 -26.70
CA LEU A 207 13.42 5.02 -25.96
C LEU A 207 13.74 5.67 -24.60
N LYS A 208 13.82 7.02 -24.55
CA LYS A 208 14.02 7.76 -23.30
C LYS A 208 12.82 7.60 -22.37
N ASP A 209 11.62 7.53 -22.91
CA ASP A 209 10.36 7.50 -22.16
C ASP A 209 10.18 6.16 -21.43
N THR A 210 9.94 5.07 -22.16
CA THR A 210 9.86 3.68 -21.64
C THR A 210 11.00 3.31 -20.68
N MET A 211 12.23 3.72 -20.96
CA MET A 211 13.35 3.45 -20.04
C MET A 211 13.25 4.29 -18.75
N GLY A 212 12.76 5.53 -18.84
CA GLY A 212 12.40 6.35 -17.69
C GLY A 212 11.30 5.73 -16.83
N ASP A 213 10.23 5.22 -17.46
CA ASP A 213 9.10 4.59 -16.77
C ASP A 213 9.49 3.31 -16.07
N MET A 214 10.19 2.41 -16.76
CA MET A 214 10.75 1.20 -16.15
C MET A 214 11.71 1.53 -15.00
N MET A 215 12.49 2.63 -15.07
CA MET A 215 13.36 3.07 -13.96
C MET A 215 12.56 3.58 -12.74
N VAL A 216 11.51 4.39 -12.91
CA VAL A 216 10.72 4.87 -11.76
C VAL A 216 9.80 3.78 -11.20
N ASN A 217 9.37 2.83 -12.04
CA ASN A 217 8.73 1.59 -11.63
C ASN A 217 9.62 0.75 -10.69
N VAL A 218 10.91 0.60 -11.02
CA VAL A 218 11.90 -0.02 -10.14
C VAL A 218 11.98 0.70 -8.79
N VAL A 219 12.01 2.04 -8.76
CA VAL A 219 12.06 2.82 -7.51
C VAL A 219 10.83 2.57 -6.64
N GLY A 220 9.63 2.64 -7.21
CA GLY A 220 8.38 2.33 -6.49
C GLY A 220 8.36 0.89 -5.95
N CYS A 221 8.81 -0.06 -6.77
CA CYS A 221 8.91 -1.47 -6.41
C CYS A 221 9.90 -1.74 -5.27
N LEU A 222 11.11 -1.17 -5.34
CA LEU A 222 12.14 -1.33 -4.31
C LEU A 222 11.69 -0.77 -2.96
N GLY A 223 10.94 0.34 -2.93
CA GLY A 223 10.35 0.87 -1.69
C GLY A 223 9.42 -0.14 -0.99
N VAL A 224 8.50 -0.75 -1.73
CA VAL A 224 7.60 -1.79 -1.19
C VAL A 224 8.38 -3.05 -0.80
N CYS A 225 9.35 -3.47 -1.61
CA CYS A 225 10.21 -4.62 -1.33
C CYS A 225 11.01 -4.46 -0.02
N THR A 226 11.61 -3.28 0.21
CA THR A 226 12.35 -2.97 1.45
C THR A 226 11.41 -2.95 2.66
N TYR A 227 10.23 -2.33 2.54
CA TYR A 227 9.20 -2.31 3.60
C TYR A 227 8.72 -3.73 3.93
N ALA A 228 8.46 -4.57 2.93
CA ALA A 228 8.06 -5.96 3.11
C ALA A 228 9.15 -6.79 3.81
N PHE A 229 10.41 -6.66 3.40
CA PHE A 229 11.54 -7.37 4.00
C PHE A 229 11.75 -7.01 5.48
N ILE A 230 11.74 -5.71 5.80
CA ILE A 230 11.90 -5.21 7.17
C ILE A 230 10.69 -5.62 8.03
N GLY A 231 9.47 -5.49 7.50
CA GLY A 231 8.25 -5.91 8.19
C GLY A 231 8.29 -7.40 8.58
N MET A 232 8.61 -8.29 7.64
CA MET A 232 8.67 -9.73 7.88
C MET A 232 9.76 -10.12 8.89
N LYS A 233 10.87 -9.36 8.97
CA LYS A 233 11.93 -9.60 9.96
C LYS A 233 11.63 -9.06 11.35
N LEU A 234 10.98 -7.90 11.48
CA LEU A 234 10.73 -7.26 12.77
C LEU A 234 9.43 -7.72 13.43
N LYS A 235 8.38 -7.99 12.63
CA LYS A 235 7.04 -8.41 13.09
C LYS A 235 6.40 -9.31 12.03
N PRO A 236 6.63 -10.64 12.05
CA PRO A 236 6.14 -11.57 11.01
C PRO A 236 4.64 -11.43 10.70
N ASP A 237 3.81 -11.29 11.73
CA ASP A 237 2.34 -11.19 11.63
C ASP A 237 1.85 -9.79 11.22
N TRP A 238 2.75 -8.83 10.97
CA TRP A 238 2.41 -7.44 10.66
C TRP A 238 1.51 -7.29 9.43
N PHE A 239 1.56 -8.22 8.49
CA PHE A 239 0.82 -8.16 7.22
C PHE A 239 -0.57 -8.82 7.29
N ASP A 240 -0.87 -9.52 8.37
CA ASP A 240 -2.12 -10.27 8.52
C ASP A 240 -3.33 -9.33 8.57
N GLY A 241 -4.34 -9.63 7.74
CA GLY A 241 -5.50 -8.77 7.52
C GLY A 241 -5.23 -7.47 6.76
N LYS A 242 -3.98 -7.23 6.31
CA LYS A 242 -3.58 -6.00 5.59
C LYS A 242 -3.28 -6.22 4.10
N LEU A 243 -3.17 -7.45 3.63
CA LEU A 243 -2.92 -7.83 2.23
C LEU A 243 -4.19 -8.31 1.52
N VAL A 244 -4.12 -8.58 0.21
CA VAL A 244 -5.22 -9.24 -0.51
C VAL A 244 -5.32 -10.70 -0.05
N MET A 245 -6.52 -11.12 0.38
CA MET A 245 -6.77 -12.44 0.97
C MET A 245 -7.91 -13.18 0.25
N THR A 246 -7.91 -14.51 0.28
CA THR A 246 -9.10 -15.30 -0.09
C THR A 246 -10.09 -15.38 1.07
N ALA A 247 -11.37 -15.64 0.77
CA ALA A 247 -12.37 -15.93 1.81
C ALA A 247 -11.92 -16.99 2.84
N SER A 248 -11.27 -18.09 2.40
CA SER A 248 -10.82 -19.14 3.31
C SER A 248 -9.81 -18.65 4.35
N GLN A 249 -8.89 -17.76 3.95
CA GLN A 249 -7.87 -17.21 4.85
C GLN A 249 -8.44 -16.15 5.79
N ILE A 250 -9.51 -15.46 5.41
CA ILE A 250 -10.24 -14.55 6.29
C ILE A 250 -10.92 -15.34 7.41
N ASP A 251 -11.54 -16.48 7.08
CA ASP A 251 -12.16 -17.39 8.04
C ASP A 251 -11.13 -18.02 8.99
N GLU A 252 -9.96 -18.40 8.46
CA GLU A 252 -8.85 -18.94 9.24
C GLU A 252 -8.23 -17.87 10.17
N GLN A 253 -7.87 -16.70 9.63
CA GLN A 253 -7.33 -15.61 10.45
C GLN A 253 -8.34 -15.13 11.50
N ALA A 254 -9.64 -15.08 11.18
CA ALA A 254 -10.68 -14.71 12.14
C ALA A 254 -10.73 -15.69 13.33
N LYS A 255 -10.57 -17.00 13.10
CA LYS A 255 -10.46 -18.00 14.16
C LYS A 255 -9.18 -17.84 14.98
N LEU A 256 -8.05 -17.59 14.33
CA LEU A 256 -6.76 -17.37 15.03
C LEU A 256 -6.84 -16.13 15.94
N MET A 257 -7.44 -15.03 15.46
CA MET A 257 -7.63 -13.82 16.26
C MET A 257 -8.65 -14.03 17.40
N ALA A 258 -9.71 -14.81 17.18
CA ALA A 258 -10.68 -15.18 18.23
C ALA A 258 -10.07 -16.07 19.31
N ALA A 259 -9.27 -17.08 18.92
CA ALA A 259 -8.55 -17.94 19.85
C ALA A 259 -7.48 -17.18 20.65
N ALA A 260 -6.81 -16.20 20.03
CA ALA A 260 -5.85 -15.34 20.72
C ALA A 260 -6.52 -14.38 21.72
N GLU A 261 -7.71 -13.83 21.40
CA GLU A 261 -8.48 -13.02 22.36
C GLU A 261 -8.95 -13.87 23.55
N LEU A 262 -9.42 -15.11 23.32
CA LEU A 262 -9.79 -16.04 24.39
C LEU A 262 -8.61 -16.43 25.26
N ALA A 263 -7.47 -16.83 24.68
CA ALA A 263 -6.29 -17.21 25.47
C ALA A 263 -5.73 -16.04 26.30
N ALA A 264 -5.92 -14.80 25.85
CA ALA A 264 -5.58 -13.60 26.62
C ALA A 264 -6.58 -13.29 27.74
N GLU A 265 -7.88 -13.54 27.53
CA GLU A 265 -8.92 -13.44 28.56
C GLU A 265 -8.74 -14.54 29.64
N ASP A 266 -8.53 -15.79 29.24
CA ASP A 266 -8.33 -16.93 30.15
C ASP A 266 -7.05 -16.76 31.00
N SER A 267 -5.98 -16.18 30.44
CA SER A 267 -4.76 -15.89 31.20
C SER A 267 -4.89 -14.70 32.17
N HIS A 268 -5.76 -13.72 31.88
CA HIS A 268 -6.11 -12.67 32.86
C HIS A 268 -7.04 -13.21 33.94
N GLY A 269 -8.03 -14.03 33.60
CA GLY A 269 -8.91 -14.67 34.58
C GLY A 269 -8.13 -15.54 35.58
N CYS A 270 -7.17 -16.33 35.09
CA CYS A 270 -6.29 -17.12 35.97
C CYS A 270 -5.37 -16.24 36.84
N ALA A 271 -4.92 -15.09 36.33
CA ALA A 271 -4.15 -14.14 37.14
C ALA A 271 -4.99 -13.51 38.26
N ASP A 272 -6.21 -13.03 37.95
CA ASP A 272 -7.14 -12.48 38.94
C ASP A 272 -7.59 -13.55 39.96
N GLU A 273 -7.79 -14.81 39.55
CA GLU A 273 -8.06 -15.92 40.49
C GLU A 273 -6.87 -16.17 41.42
N THR A 274 -5.62 -16.21 40.92
CA THR A 274 -4.44 -16.35 41.81
C THR A 274 -4.25 -15.16 42.74
N ALA A 275 -4.60 -13.94 42.31
CA ALA A 275 -4.57 -12.75 43.17
C ALA A 275 -5.68 -12.78 44.24
N ALA A 276 -6.85 -13.32 43.91
CA ALA A 276 -7.95 -13.51 44.85
C ALA A 276 -7.63 -14.60 45.90
N ASP A 277 -7.03 -15.73 45.50
CA ASP A 277 -6.58 -16.77 46.45
C ASP A 277 -5.52 -16.23 47.41
N TYR A 278 -4.53 -15.46 46.92
CA TYR A 278 -3.54 -14.81 47.80
C TYR A 278 -4.18 -13.81 48.79
N ALA A 279 -5.18 -13.03 48.34
CA ALA A 279 -5.88 -12.08 49.22
C ALA A 279 -6.80 -12.78 50.25
N LEU A 280 -7.27 -13.99 49.95
CA LEU A 280 -8.04 -14.82 50.89
C LEU A 280 -7.15 -15.48 51.95
N ASP A 281 -5.87 -15.74 51.64
CA ASP A 281 -4.88 -16.23 52.60
C ASP A 281 -4.42 -15.11 53.56
N GLU A 282 -4.03 -13.93 53.04
CA GLU A 282 -3.65 -12.77 53.88
C GLU A 282 -4.77 -12.31 54.82
N THR A 283 -6.03 -12.42 54.40
CA THR A 283 -7.19 -12.04 55.25
C THR A 283 -7.56 -13.10 56.30
N ALA A 284 -7.03 -14.32 56.22
CA ALA A 284 -7.13 -15.31 57.27
C ALA A 284 -6.10 -15.07 58.39
N GLU A 285 -4.87 -14.69 58.05
CA GLU A 285 -3.77 -14.56 59.02
C GLU A 285 -3.89 -13.32 59.94
N TYR A 286 -4.55 -12.24 59.50
CA TYR A 286 -4.65 -10.98 60.26
C TYR A 286 -5.83 -10.88 61.25
N SER A 287 -6.61 -11.95 61.46
CA SER A 287 -7.79 -11.92 62.33
C SER A 287 -7.51 -11.89 63.86
N GLU A 288 -6.30 -12.18 64.33
CA GLU A 288 -6.01 -12.30 65.78
C GLU A 288 -5.24 -11.12 66.41
N ALA A 289 -4.74 -10.15 65.61
CA ALA A 289 -3.71 -9.20 66.04
C ALA A 289 -4.10 -7.70 65.93
N ALA A 290 -5.18 -7.27 66.56
CA ALA A 290 -5.59 -5.85 66.59
C ALA A 290 -6.14 -5.37 67.94
N THR A 291 -5.27 -5.12 68.92
CA THR A 291 -5.58 -4.29 70.10
C THR A 291 -4.43 -3.34 70.43
N ALA A 292 -4.79 -2.17 70.99
CA ALA A 292 -3.93 -1.03 71.38
C ALA A 292 -3.35 -0.14 70.24
N ALA A 293 -3.66 1.15 70.35
CA ALA A 293 -2.89 2.29 69.82
C ALA A 293 -2.13 2.96 71.00
N PRO A 294 -1.26 4.01 70.84
CA PRO A 294 -1.68 5.32 70.34
C PRO A 294 -0.64 6.21 69.57
N GLU A 295 -1.19 7.18 68.82
CA GLU A 295 -0.83 8.60 68.58
C GLU A 295 0.62 9.17 68.50
N ALA A 296 0.69 10.27 67.71
CA ALA A 296 1.73 11.32 67.60
C ALA A 296 3.07 10.95 66.91
N GLU A 297 3.82 11.86 66.26
CA GLU A 297 3.73 13.34 66.17
C GLU A 297 4.10 13.82 64.73
N ALA A 298 3.99 15.12 64.41
CA ALA A 298 4.21 15.65 63.05
C ALA A 298 5.01 16.97 63.03
N THR A 299 5.79 17.22 61.96
CA THR A 299 6.29 18.57 61.61
C THR A 299 6.72 18.68 60.13
N GLU A 300 6.72 19.89 59.60
CA GLU A 300 7.05 20.22 58.20
C GLU A 300 8.54 20.58 58.00
N ALA A 301 9.02 20.47 56.75
CA ALA A 301 9.63 21.61 56.03
C ALA A 301 10.08 21.20 54.61
N ALA A 302 9.99 22.13 53.65
CA ALA A 302 10.59 22.00 52.32
C ALA A 302 11.50 23.19 52.03
N THR A 303 12.52 22.99 51.18
CA THR A 303 12.94 23.84 50.03
C THR A 303 14.34 23.42 49.57
N ALA A 304 14.63 23.52 48.27
CA ALA A 304 15.88 23.06 47.64
C ALA A 304 16.99 24.14 47.56
N THR A 305 18.24 23.73 47.30
CA THR A 305 19.22 24.51 46.50
C THR A 305 20.44 23.67 46.08
N ALA A 306 21.07 24.10 44.98
CA ALA A 306 22.46 23.89 44.55
C ALA A 306 23.03 22.44 44.48
N GLU A 307 23.34 21.87 43.31
CA GLU A 307 24.36 22.28 42.31
C GLU A 307 25.79 21.83 42.71
N ALA A 308 26.26 20.76 42.07
CA ALA A 308 27.58 20.17 42.29
C ALA A 308 28.48 20.41 41.07
N ALA A 309 29.62 21.05 41.27
CA ALA A 309 30.57 21.39 40.22
C ALA A 309 31.91 20.65 40.39
N ALA A 310 32.52 20.27 39.25
CA ALA A 310 33.97 20.24 38.99
C ALA A 310 34.85 19.26 39.85
N GLU A 311 35.95 18.68 39.37
CA GLU A 311 36.57 18.66 38.03
C GLU A 311 37.59 17.51 37.90
N SER A 312 38.41 17.52 36.84
CA SER A 312 39.64 16.72 36.59
C SER A 312 39.43 15.28 36.04
N THR A 313 40.23 14.79 35.07
CA THR A 313 41.28 15.45 34.26
C THR A 313 41.55 14.72 32.92
N ILE A 314 41.56 15.51 31.82
CA ILE A 314 42.52 15.53 30.69
C ILE A 314 42.75 14.26 29.80
N SER A 315 42.84 14.51 28.49
CA SER A 315 43.19 13.59 27.37
C SER A 315 44.60 13.92 26.81
N PRO A 316 45.27 13.01 26.08
CA PRO A 316 45.25 13.05 24.60
C PRO A 316 45.04 11.65 23.95
N ALA A 317 44.50 11.46 22.74
CA ALA A 317 44.49 12.20 21.46
C ALA A 317 45.59 11.80 20.45
N ASP A 318 45.18 11.78 19.17
CA ASP A 318 45.94 11.56 17.90
C ASP A 318 46.46 10.12 17.62
N CYS A 319 46.45 9.60 16.38
CA CYS A 319 46.45 10.26 15.05
C CYS A 319 45.44 9.69 14.03
N ALA A 320 45.24 10.41 12.92
CA ALA A 320 44.76 9.92 11.62
C ALA A 320 45.93 9.28 10.81
N ASP A 321 45.94 8.97 9.50
CA ASP A 321 45.03 9.09 8.33
C ASP A 321 45.58 8.08 7.25
N GLU A 322 45.17 7.89 5.98
CA GLU A 322 44.18 8.45 5.03
C GLU A 322 43.87 7.38 3.93
N THR A 323 42.91 7.60 3.02
CA THR A 323 42.69 6.89 1.73
C THR A 323 42.26 5.39 1.81
N ASP A 324 41.82 4.69 0.75
CA ASP A 324 41.83 4.94 -0.71
C ASP A 324 40.55 4.37 -1.42
N ALA A 325 40.36 4.70 -2.70
CA ALA A 325 39.11 4.53 -3.45
C ALA A 325 38.98 3.23 -4.28
N ARG A 326 37.73 2.80 -4.51
CA ARG A 326 37.27 2.12 -5.73
C ARG A 326 35.75 2.11 -5.89
#